data_AF-N4X419-F1
#
_entry.id   AF-N4X419-F1
#
_cell.length_a   1.000
_cell.length_b   1.000
_cell.length_c   1.000
_cell.angle_alpha   90.00
_cell.angle_beta   90.00
_cell.angle_gamma   90.00
#
_symmetry.space_group_name_H-M   'P 1'
#
loop_
_entity.id
_entity.type
_entity.pdbx_description
1 polymer ?
#
loop_
_entity_poly.entity_id
_entity_poly.type
_entity_poly.pdbx_seq_one_letter_code
_entity_poly.pdbx_strand_id
1 'polypeptide(L)'
;MGSFLSSEVPPPRPAKRYLLSFPEEDFPEEASTAPEDVQDWYSHFFETLFCLPHKDGKAILILEAPEDIEPDSRARPGWARKRLRGAYELLGEGHPRIVRYLGPLESDIGVIVERLEPGPIEWTSLPALTVPLPQDLSRNDLLLLSLYYRWALQVLSALQFAHSRSVFIRNFCAELVWLRSDFSLAITGFLAASAPQIEDESRQDGIASARERLQDPAHPNPMSLEEFDRRVREEGYAPWPFSEGEWIIDGSVTDTYQGDEEHGSVKEDLYYWAKFVKYLVNNVFADASASQDDMSDEIEDARLGTIIANAENGRYKDAAEVMKKVKTAASNMRIKIVGDDEVDIGGEWEDVFEVCERQLRFRQEE
;
A
#
# COMPACT_ATOMS: atom_id res chain seq x y z
N MET A 1 21.69 34.45 24.61
CA MET A 1 20.71 34.89 23.59
C MET A 1 21.15 34.30 22.26
N GLY A 2 20.40 33.34 21.75
CA GLY A 2 20.65 32.68 20.47
C GLY A 2 19.40 31.88 20.14
N SER A 3 18.46 32.56 19.49
CA SER A 3 17.20 32.00 18.99
C SER A 3 17.50 30.96 17.91
N PHE A 4 17.22 29.69 18.20
CA PHE A 4 17.28 28.57 17.25
C PHE A 4 15.92 27.85 17.16
N LEU A 5 14.83 28.59 17.31
CA LEU A 5 13.48 28.10 17.03
C LEU A 5 12.87 28.96 15.93
N SER A 6 13.41 28.83 14.72
CA SER A 6 12.60 29.13 13.53
C SER A 6 11.85 27.85 13.22
N SER A 7 10.60 27.76 13.67
CA SER A 7 9.66 26.72 13.24
C SER A 7 9.18 27.03 11.82
N GLU A 8 10.10 27.06 10.86
CA GLU A 8 9.68 27.06 9.48
C GLU A 8 9.09 25.68 9.22
N VAL A 9 7.76 25.65 9.12
CA VAL A 9 7.00 24.50 8.67
C VAL A 9 7.65 24.05 7.35
N PRO A 10 8.12 22.79 7.24
CA PRO A 10 8.70 22.34 5.99
C PRO A 10 7.67 22.55 4.88
N PRO A 11 8.09 23.05 3.71
CA PRO A 11 7.15 23.31 2.63
C PRO A 11 6.38 22.02 2.30
N PRO A 12 5.07 22.09 2.04
CA PRO A 12 4.29 20.92 1.67
C PRO A 12 4.99 20.23 0.50
N ARG A 13 5.10 18.90 0.56
CA ARG A 13 5.66 18.13 -0.56
C ARG A 13 4.86 18.57 -1.80
N PRO A 14 5.52 19.09 -2.86
CA PRO A 14 4.81 19.41 -4.07
C PRO A 14 4.07 18.15 -4.48
N ALA A 15 2.77 18.27 -4.75
CA ALA A 15 2.04 17.23 -5.45
C ALA A 15 2.96 16.77 -6.57
N LYS A 16 3.33 15.48 -6.61
CA LYS A 16 3.97 14.97 -7.81
C LYS A 16 2.95 15.22 -8.91
N ARG A 17 3.13 16.32 -9.66
CA ARG A 17 2.40 16.60 -10.88
C ARG A 17 2.95 15.61 -11.86
N TYR A 18 2.47 14.38 -11.74
CA TYR A 18 2.35 13.52 -12.88
C TYR A 18 1.33 14.24 -13.75
N LEU A 19 1.84 15.17 -14.57
CA LEU A 19 1.15 15.64 -15.76
C LEU A 19 0.99 14.38 -16.57
N LEU A 20 -0.10 13.68 -16.31
CA LEU A 20 -0.39 12.43 -16.96
C LEU A 20 -0.62 12.76 -18.41
N SER A 21 0.29 12.28 -19.24
CA SER A 21 0.06 12.05 -20.66
C SER A 21 -0.89 10.85 -20.83
N PHE A 22 -1.94 10.75 -20.00
CA PHE A 22 -3.05 9.87 -20.27
C PHE A 22 -3.96 10.68 -21.18
N PRO A 23 -4.08 10.33 -22.46
CA PRO A 23 -4.92 11.10 -23.37
C PRO A 23 -6.34 11.11 -22.82
N GLU A 24 -6.96 12.30 -22.66
CA GLU A 24 -8.36 12.41 -22.20
C GLU A 24 -9.31 11.58 -23.09
N GLU A 25 -8.89 11.30 -24.34
CA GLU A 25 -9.58 10.47 -25.31
C GLU A 25 -9.70 8.99 -24.89
N ASP A 26 -8.80 8.53 -24.00
CA ASP A 26 -8.75 7.14 -23.52
C ASP A 26 -9.41 6.96 -22.15
N PHE A 27 -10.00 8.02 -21.58
CA PHE A 27 -10.72 7.91 -20.31
C PHE A 27 -11.98 7.05 -20.46
N PRO A 28 -12.25 6.14 -19.51
CA PRO A 28 -13.51 5.42 -19.49
C PRO A 28 -14.69 6.39 -19.30
N GLU A 29 -15.86 6.07 -19.85
CA GLU A 29 -17.06 6.94 -19.82
C GLU A 29 -17.57 7.24 -18.38
N GLU A 30 -17.12 6.45 -17.41
CA GLU A 30 -17.43 6.60 -16.00
C GLU A 30 -16.50 7.56 -15.27
N ALA A 31 -15.34 7.91 -15.84
CA ALA A 31 -14.39 8.85 -15.24
C ALA A 31 -14.98 10.28 -15.21
N SER A 32 -14.67 11.00 -14.12
CA SER A 32 -14.96 12.43 -14.03
C SER A 32 -13.98 13.22 -14.89
N THR A 33 -14.50 14.15 -15.68
CA THR A 33 -13.73 15.14 -16.45
C THR A 33 -13.81 16.54 -15.84
N ALA A 34 -14.39 16.66 -14.64
CA ALA A 34 -14.53 17.93 -13.96
C ALA A 34 -13.14 18.49 -13.57
N PRO A 35 -12.83 19.76 -13.87
CA PRO A 35 -11.50 20.33 -13.62
C PRO A 35 -11.01 20.21 -12.16
N GLU A 36 -11.94 20.23 -11.20
CA GLU A 36 -11.69 20.02 -9.78
C GLU A 36 -11.25 18.59 -9.43
N ASP A 37 -11.74 17.58 -10.16
CA ASP A 37 -11.39 16.17 -9.94
C ASP A 37 -10.06 15.79 -10.62
N VAL A 38 -9.72 16.47 -11.73
CA VAL A 38 -8.50 16.19 -12.53
C VAL A 38 -7.22 16.77 -11.89
N GLN A 39 -7.31 17.57 -10.82
CA GLN A 39 -6.13 18.07 -10.10
C GLN A 39 -5.66 17.13 -8.97
N ASP A 40 -6.50 16.18 -8.56
CA ASP A 40 -6.32 15.33 -7.39
C ASP A 40 -6.35 13.84 -7.76
N TRP A 41 -5.46 13.44 -8.68
CA TRP A 41 -5.28 12.04 -9.06
C TRP A 41 -4.88 11.22 -7.82
N TYR A 42 -5.77 10.31 -7.40
CA TYR A 42 -5.50 9.33 -6.35
C TYR A 42 -4.22 8.58 -6.73
N SER A 43 -3.35 8.33 -5.75
CA SER A 43 -2.03 7.70 -5.84
C SER A 43 -1.71 6.87 -7.10
N HIS A 44 -0.47 6.95 -7.58
CA HIS A 44 0.08 5.92 -8.47
C HIS A 44 0.34 4.65 -7.67
N PHE A 45 -0.04 3.49 -8.21
CA PHE A 45 0.44 2.20 -7.70
C PHE A 45 1.50 1.67 -8.66
N PHE A 46 2.76 1.57 -8.18
CA PHE A 46 3.86 0.88 -8.86
C PHE A 46 3.97 1.16 -10.38
N GLU A 47 3.75 2.41 -10.80
CA GLU A 47 3.84 2.87 -12.21
C GLU A 47 2.88 2.17 -13.19
N THR A 48 2.07 1.21 -12.75
CA THR A 48 1.25 0.33 -13.60
C THR A 48 -0.24 0.67 -13.55
N LEU A 49 -0.70 1.19 -12.40
CA LEU A 49 -2.11 1.54 -12.20
C LEU A 49 -2.29 3.03 -11.89
N PHE A 50 -3.38 3.59 -12.41
CA PHE A 50 -3.79 4.98 -12.26
C PHE A 50 -5.12 5.04 -11.54
N CYS A 51 -5.31 6.08 -10.73
CA CYS A 51 -6.59 6.31 -10.09
C CYS A 51 -7.29 7.55 -10.69
N LEU A 52 -8.53 7.37 -11.12
CA LEU A 52 -9.39 8.46 -11.61
C LEU A 52 -10.63 8.59 -10.73
N PRO A 53 -11.07 9.81 -10.39
CA PRO A 53 -12.38 10.00 -9.77
C PRO A 53 -13.49 9.54 -10.70
N HIS A 54 -14.49 8.87 -10.16
CA HIS A 54 -15.69 8.50 -10.90
C HIS A 54 -16.68 9.68 -10.94
N LYS A 55 -17.50 9.78 -12.01
CA LYS A 55 -18.47 10.88 -12.25
C LYS A 55 -19.55 11.05 -11.18
N ASP A 56 -19.73 10.07 -10.29
CA ASP A 56 -20.67 10.15 -9.16
C ASP A 56 -20.10 10.87 -7.93
N GLY A 57 -18.79 11.19 -7.94
CA GLY A 57 -18.07 11.84 -6.85
C GLY A 57 -17.88 10.95 -5.61
N LYS A 58 -18.25 9.66 -5.66
CA LYS A 58 -18.22 8.73 -4.51
C LYS A 58 -17.34 7.52 -4.72
N ALA A 59 -16.89 7.29 -5.94
CA ALA A 59 -16.01 6.19 -6.30
C ALA A 59 -14.70 6.67 -6.92
N ILE A 60 -13.70 5.79 -6.86
CA ILE A 60 -12.43 5.90 -7.55
C ILE A 60 -12.30 4.71 -8.49
N LEU A 61 -11.88 4.98 -9.71
CA LEU A 61 -11.50 3.99 -10.71
C LEU A 61 -10.02 3.70 -10.53
N ILE A 62 -9.61 2.43 -10.49
CA ILE A 62 -8.20 2.02 -10.53
C ILE A 62 -7.99 1.25 -11.83
N LEU A 63 -7.18 1.80 -12.73
CA LEU A 63 -7.07 1.41 -14.13
C LEU A 63 -5.63 1.04 -14.49
N GLU A 64 -5.45 0.09 -15.41
CA GLU A 64 -4.16 -0.12 -16.08
C GLU A 64 -3.82 1.06 -17.00
N ALA A 65 -2.52 1.32 -17.18
CA ALA A 65 -2.05 2.24 -18.23
C ALA A 65 -2.57 1.80 -19.60
N PRO A 66 -2.86 2.73 -20.53
CA PRO A 66 -3.02 2.38 -21.93
C PRO A 66 -1.67 1.94 -22.51
N GLU A 67 -1.71 1.06 -23.51
CA GLU A 67 -0.54 0.37 -24.07
C GLU A 67 0.51 1.30 -24.74
N ASP A 68 0.15 2.55 -25.00
CA ASP A 68 0.98 3.56 -25.68
C ASP A 68 1.83 4.42 -24.72
N ILE A 69 1.52 4.40 -23.42
CA ILE A 69 2.38 4.95 -22.36
C ILE A 69 3.41 3.86 -22.03
N GLU A 70 4.63 3.98 -22.58
CA GLU A 70 5.75 3.01 -22.50
C GLU A 70 5.37 1.71 -21.76
N PRO A 71 4.90 0.67 -22.48
CA PRO A 71 4.50 -0.56 -21.83
C PRO A 71 5.66 -1.00 -20.96
N ASP A 72 5.44 -1.17 -19.67
CA ASP A 72 6.43 -1.85 -18.85
C ASP A 72 6.65 -3.20 -19.54
N SER A 73 7.81 -3.36 -20.18
CA SER A 73 8.12 -4.53 -21.00
C SER A 73 8.08 -5.81 -20.18
N ARG A 74 7.99 -5.66 -18.86
CA ARG A 74 7.95 -6.67 -17.81
C ARG A 74 6.52 -7.05 -17.43
N ALA A 75 5.51 -6.19 -17.62
CA ALA A 75 4.13 -6.49 -17.26
C ALA A 75 3.35 -7.07 -18.45
N ARG A 76 2.64 -8.19 -18.23
CA ARG A 76 1.76 -8.77 -19.25
C ARG A 76 0.46 -7.95 -19.33
N PRO A 77 -0.13 -7.74 -20.53
CA PRO A 77 -1.40 -7.04 -20.65
C PRO A 77 -2.48 -7.68 -19.76
N GLY A 78 -3.20 -6.86 -18.98
CA GLY A 78 -4.24 -7.34 -18.07
C GLY A 78 -3.76 -7.96 -16.76
N TRP A 79 -2.44 -8.13 -16.54
CA TRP A 79 -1.92 -8.77 -15.33
C TRP A 79 -2.28 -7.99 -14.07
N ALA A 80 -2.09 -6.67 -14.10
CA ALA A 80 -2.26 -5.82 -12.92
C ALA A 80 -3.73 -5.74 -12.50
N ARG A 81 -4.64 -5.58 -13.46
CA ARG A 81 -6.09 -5.53 -13.18
C ARG A 81 -6.64 -6.87 -12.71
N LYS A 82 -6.20 -7.99 -13.30
CA LYS A 82 -6.63 -9.33 -12.89
C LYS A 82 -6.21 -9.61 -11.45
N ARG A 83 -4.96 -9.29 -11.12
CA ARG A 83 -4.41 -9.46 -9.77
C ARG A 83 -5.14 -8.60 -8.74
N LEU A 84 -5.34 -7.33 -9.05
CA LEU A 84 -6.10 -6.40 -8.21
C LEU A 84 -7.54 -6.87 -7.98
N ARG A 85 -8.25 -7.25 -9.06
CA ARG A 85 -9.61 -7.78 -9.01
C ARG A 85 -9.68 -9.07 -8.20
N GLY A 86 -8.81 -10.03 -8.49
CA GLY A 86 -8.76 -11.33 -7.82
C GLY A 86 -8.54 -11.18 -6.31
N ALA A 87 -7.68 -10.24 -5.89
CA ALA A 87 -7.48 -9.95 -4.47
C ALA A 87 -8.76 -9.43 -3.80
N TYR A 88 -9.45 -8.44 -4.41
CA TYR A 88 -10.71 -7.94 -3.87
C TYR A 88 -11.82 -8.99 -3.83
N GLU A 89 -11.94 -9.81 -4.88
CA GLU A 89 -12.94 -10.87 -4.96
C GLU A 89 -12.69 -11.97 -3.91
N LEU A 90 -11.43 -12.35 -3.68
CA LEU A 90 -11.05 -13.27 -2.60
C LEU A 90 -11.35 -12.69 -1.22
N LEU A 91 -11.14 -11.38 -1.02
CA LEU A 91 -11.45 -10.69 0.23
C LEU A 91 -12.96 -10.64 0.54
N GLY A 92 -13.83 -10.67 -0.47
CA GLY A 92 -15.28 -10.85 -0.32
C GLY A 92 -16.00 -9.63 0.27
N GLU A 93 -16.85 -9.84 1.30
CA GLU A 93 -17.74 -8.82 1.92
C GLU A 93 -17.01 -7.60 2.54
N GLY A 94 -15.68 -7.53 2.41
CA GLY A 94 -14.86 -6.40 2.82
C GLY A 94 -14.53 -6.38 4.31
N HIS A 95 -13.69 -5.42 4.69
CA HIS A 95 -13.25 -5.18 6.06
C HIS A 95 -13.19 -3.66 6.28
N PRO A 96 -13.51 -3.11 7.47
CA PRO A 96 -13.48 -1.65 7.69
C PRO A 96 -12.14 -0.98 7.36
N ARG A 97 -11.04 -1.74 7.51
CA ARG A 97 -9.66 -1.33 7.22
C ARG A 97 -9.16 -1.71 5.83
N ILE A 98 -10.06 -2.07 4.93
CA ILE A 98 -9.79 -2.30 3.52
C ILE A 98 -10.74 -1.41 2.72
N VAL A 99 -10.25 -0.72 1.70
CA VAL A 99 -11.09 0.10 0.83
C VAL A 99 -12.11 -0.80 0.15
N ARG A 100 -13.40 -0.42 0.23
CA ARG A 100 -14.49 -1.25 -0.29
C ARG A 100 -14.44 -1.35 -1.82
N TYR A 101 -14.43 -2.59 -2.31
CA TYR A 101 -14.60 -2.90 -3.72
C TYR A 101 -16.06 -2.72 -4.14
N LEU A 102 -16.28 -1.98 -5.23
CA LEU A 102 -17.60 -1.70 -5.78
C LEU A 102 -17.92 -2.56 -7.02
N GLY A 103 -16.89 -3.11 -7.66
CA GLY A 103 -17.03 -4.02 -8.80
C GLY A 103 -16.00 -3.75 -9.89
N PRO A 104 -16.00 -4.56 -10.95
CA PRO A 104 -15.17 -4.32 -12.12
C PRO A 104 -15.72 -3.11 -12.91
N LEU A 105 -14.84 -2.48 -13.68
CA LEU A 105 -15.27 -1.47 -14.66
C LEU A 105 -15.92 -2.14 -15.88
N GLU A 106 -16.87 -1.47 -16.55
CA GLU A 106 -17.57 -2.06 -17.71
C GLU A 106 -16.64 -2.36 -18.90
N SER A 107 -15.62 -1.52 -19.10
CA SER A 107 -14.59 -1.69 -20.13
C SER A 107 -13.56 -2.77 -19.80
N ASP A 108 -13.66 -3.42 -18.63
CA ASP A 108 -12.75 -4.47 -18.14
C ASP A 108 -11.28 -4.03 -17.98
N ILE A 109 -10.95 -2.74 -18.07
CA ILE A 109 -9.56 -2.24 -17.93
C ILE A 109 -9.14 -1.95 -16.47
N GLY A 110 -10.03 -2.21 -15.51
CA GLY A 110 -9.79 -1.87 -14.11
C GLY A 110 -10.90 -2.27 -13.15
N VAL A 111 -10.87 -1.64 -11.97
CA VAL A 111 -11.82 -1.84 -10.87
C VAL A 111 -12.36 -0.52 -10.34
N ILE A 112 -13.51 -0.58 -9.68
CA ILE A 112 -14.15 0.54 -9.01
C ILE A 112 -14.08 0.29 -7.50
N VAL A 113 -13.61 1.29 -6.74
CA VAL A 113 -13.53 1.27 -5.28
C VAL A 113 -14.19 2.52 -4.69
N GLU A 114 -14.53 2.49 -3.41
CA GLU A 114 -15.06 3.68 -2.74
C GLU A 114 -14.03 4.82 -2.66
N ARG A 115 -14.49 6.05 -2.80
CA ARG A 115 -13.69 7.26 -2.56
C ARG A 115 -13.61 7.54 -1.06
N LEU A 116 -12.40 7.77 -0.56
CA LEU A 116 -12.14 8.13 0.83
C LEU A 116 -11.60 9.55 0.93
N GLU A 117 -12.06 10.32 1.90
CA GLU A 117 -11.53 11.64 2.20
C GLU A 117 -10.88 11.60 3.59
N PRO A 118 -9.64 12.09 3.79
CA PRO A 118 -8.84 12.88 2.86
C PRO A 118 -8.14 12.08 1.76
N GLY A 119 -8.21 10.74 1.75
CA GLY A 119 -7.63 9.90 0.69
C GLY A 119 -6.21 9.44 1.02
N PRO A 120 -5.32 9.26 0.03
CA PRO A 120 -3.96 8.74 0.24
C PRO A 120 -3.20 9.44 1.36
N ILE A 121 -2.59 8.66 2.27
CA ILE A 121 -1.81 9.20 3.38
C ILE A 121 -0.62 10.04 2.90
N GLU A 122 -0.03 9.67 1.77
CA GLU A 122 1.12 10.36 1.19
C GLU A 122 0.81 11.74 0.63
N TRP A 123 -0.46 12.03 0.37
CA TRP A 123 -0.87 13.38 0.04
C TRP A 123 -0.65 14.33 1.21
N THR A 124 -0.50 13.79 2.41
CA THR A 124 -0.57 14.58 3.62
C THR A 124 0.76 14.55 4.36
N SER A 125 1.40 15.70 4.51
CA SER A 125 2.53 15.82 5.45
C SER A 125 1.99 15.62 6.87
N LEU A 126 2.56 14.67 7.60
CA LEU A 126 2.17 14.39 8.98
C LEU A 126 2.87 15.36 9.95
N PRO A 127 2.27 15.67 11.12
CA PRO A 127 2.99 16.41 12.15
C PRO A 127 4.13 15.53 12.71
N ALA A 128 5.26 16.15 13.03
CA ALA A 128 6.40 15.44 13.57
C ALA A 128 6.21 15.09 15.04
N LEU A 129 6.45 13.83 15.40
CA LEU A 129 6.57 13.35 16.78
C LEU A 129 7.93 13.77 17.34
N THR A 130 8.00 14.19 18.61
CA THR A 130 9.29 14.48 19.23
C THR A 130 10.12 13.19 19.36
N VAL A 131 11.34 13.16 18.81
CA VAL A 131 12.24 11.99 18.85
C VAL A 131 13.64 12.42 19.32
N PRO A 132 14.24 11.78 20.35
CA PRO A 132 13.66 10.75 21.22
C PRO A 132 12.46 11.26 22.03
N LEU A 133 11.62 10.34 22.54
CA LEU A 133 10.46 10.75 23.32
C LEU A 133 10.88 11.38 24.67
N PRO A 134 10.34 12.54 25.04
CA PRO A 134 10.63 13.14 26.34
C PRO A 134 10.03 12.28 27.47
N GLN A 135 10.61 12.39 28.68
CA GLN A 135 10.09 11.69 29.87
C GLN A 135 8.64 12.10 30.19
N ASP A 136 8.34 13.40 30.04
CA ASP A 136 7.00 13.96 30.17
C ASP A 136 6.48 14.32 28.78
N LEU A 137 5.64 13.46 28.21
CA LEU A 137 5.02 13.68 26.90
C LEU A 137 4.09 14.88 26.94
N SER A 138 4.20 15.77 25.94
CA SER A 138 3.18 16.79 25.73
C SER A 138 1.85 16.13 25.34
N ARG A 139 0.74 16.86 25.49
CA ARG A 139 -0.57 16.39 25.02
C ARG A 139 -0.54 16.05 23.53
N ASN A 140 0.15 16.86 22.72
CA ASN A 140 0.26 16.65 21.28
C ASN A 140 1.10 15.41 20.95
N ASP A 141 2.22 15.19 21.65
CA ASP A 141 3.02 13.97 21.45
C ASP A 141 2.20 12.72 21.81
N LEU A 142 1.42 12.76 22.90
CA LEU A 142 0.57 11.64 23.30
C LEU A 142 -0.56 11.39 22.29
N LEU A 143 -1.19 12.44 21.75
CA LEU A 143 -2.23 12.34 20.72
C LEU A 143 -1.67 11.76 19.42
N LEU A 144 -0.50 12.24 18.97
CA LEU A 144 0.14 11.73 17.77
C LEU A 144 0.61 10.28 17.93
N LEU A 145 1.20 9.96 19.09
CA LEU A 145 1.54 8.57 19.42
C LEU A 145 0.29 7.70 19.43
N SER A 146 -0.82 8.17 20.02
CA SER A 146 -2.10 7.46 20.03
C SER A 146 -2.62 7.19 18.61
N LEU A 147 -2.50 8.16 17.70
CA LEU A 147 -2.86 8.00 16.29
C LEU A 147 -2.00 6.94 15.60
N TYR A 148 -0.69 6.91 15.86
CA TYR A 148 0.21 5.91 15.28
C TYR A 148 -0.05 4.50 15.83
N TYR A 149 -0.39 4.37 17.12
CA TYR A 149 -0.86 3.10 17.68
C TYR A 149 -2.17 2.63 17.04
N ARG A 150 -3.11 3.55 16.82
CA ARG A 150 -4.37 3.28 16.10
C ARG A 150 -4.08 2.73 14.70
N TRP A 151 -3.30 3.44 13.90
CA TRP A 151 -2.95 3.00 12.54
C TRP A 151 -2.20 1.67 12.52
N ALA A 152 -1.25 1.47 13.43
CA ALA A 152 -0.53 0.20 13.56
C ALA A 152 -1.48 -0.98 13.83
N LEU A 153 -2.47 -0.80 14.70
CA LEU A 153 -3.49 -1.82 15.00
C LEU A 153 -4.46 -2.04 13.84
N GLN A 154 -4.88 -0.97 13.15
CA GLN A 154 -5.80 -1.05 12.02
C GLN A 154 -5.20 -1.82 10.83
N VAL A 155 -3.90 -1.61 10.54
CA VAL A 155 -3.20 -2.41 9.53
C VAL A 155 -3.13 -3.88 9.96
N LEU A 156 -2.80 -4.18 11.22
CA LEU A 156 -2.79 -5.57 11.71
C LEU A 156 -4.17 -6.22 11.63
N SER A 157 -5.24 -5.46 11.85
CA SER A 157 -6.62 -5.94 11.72
C SER A 157 -6.94 -6.31 10.27
N ALA A 158 -6.55 -5.45 9.31
CA ALA A 158 -6.68 -5.75 7.88
C ALA A 158 -5.87 -6.99 7.47
N LEU A 159 -4.61 -7.09 7.91
CA LEU A 159 -3.73 -8.23 7.62
C LEU A 159 -4.30 -9.53 8.19
N GLN A 160 -4.78 -9.53 9.43
CA GLN A 160 -5.43 -10.69 10.04
C GLN A 160 -6.62 -11.17 9.20
N PHE A 161 -7.44 -10.24 8.71
CA PHE A 161 -8.59 -10.54 7.85
C PHE A 161 -8.15 -11.10 6.48
N ALA A 162 -7.12 -10.52 5.87
CA ALA A 162 -6.57 -11.00 4.60
C ALA A 162 -5.97 -12.40 4.73
N HIS A 163 -5.17 -12.63 5.78
CA HIS A 163 -4.56 -13.94 6.08
C HIS A 163 -5.60 -15.03 6.31
N SER A 164 -6.75 -14.71 6.91
CA SER A 164 -7.84 -15.68 7.08
C SER A 164 -8.46 -16.16 5.75
N ARG A 165 -8.14 -15.48 4.64
CA ARG A 165 -8.57 -15.80 3.27
C ARG A 165 -7.41 -16.21 2.39
N SER A 166 -6.23 -16.45 2.97
CA SER A 166 -5.01 -16.77 2.23
C SER A 166 -4.60 -15.70 1.22
N VAL A 167 -4.91 -14.43 1.52
CA VAL A 167 -4.44 -13.26 0.77
C VAL A 167 -3.32 -12.61 1.56
N PHE A 168 -2.17 -12.44 0.93
CA PHE A 168 -0.96 -11.83 1.50
C PHE A 168 -0.63 -10.56 0.75
N ILE A 169 -0.43 -9.44 1.45
CA ILE A 169 -0.18 -8.14 0.84
C ILE A 169 1.33 -7.95 0.75
N ARG A 170 1.96 -8.59 -0.25
CA ARG A 170 3.39 -8.44 -0.48
C ARG A 170 3.71 -6.97 -0.67
N ASN A 171 4.86 -6.52 -0.18
CA ASN A 171 5.32 -5.14 -0.32
C ASN A 171 4.34 -4.07 0.18
N PHE A 172 3.68 -4.30 1.33
CA PHE A 172 2.84 -3.28 1.96
C PHE A 172 3.64 -2.01 2.27
N CYS A 173 3.17 -0.88 1.74
CA CYS A 173 3.79 0.44 1.90
C CYS A 173 2.73 1.55 2.03
N ALA A 174 3.18 2.79 2.24
CA ALA A 174 2.28 3.93 2.43
C ALA A 174 1.48 4.31 1.17
N GLU A 175 1.95 3.98 -0.03
CA GLU A 175 1.20 4.17 -1.29
C GLU A 175 -0.12 3.38 -1.28
N LEU A 176 -0.17 2.29 -0.51
CA LEU A 176 -1.36 1.43 -0.37
C LEU A 176 -2.30 1.88 0.74
N VAL A 177 -2.05 3.03 1.37
CA VAL A 177 -2.75 3.48 2.57
C VAL A 177 -3.57 4.73 2.29
N TRP A 178 -4.89 4.62 2.44
CA TRP A 178 -5.84 5.74 2.36
C TRP A 178 -6.47 6.00 3.72
N LEU A 179 -6.83 7.26 3.97
CA LEU A 179 -7.47 7.73 5.20
C LEU A 179 -8.94 8.05 4.95
N ARG A 180 -9.78 7.67 5.92
CA ARG A 180 -11.19 8.07 6.02
C ARG A 180 -11.32 9.39 6.76
N SER A 181 -12.55 9.93 6.81
CA SER A 181 -12.82 11.27 7.34
C SER A 181 -12.52 11.35 8.83
N ASP A 182 -12.64 10.22 9.54
CA ASP A 182 -12.31 10.03 10.94
C ASP A 182 -10.83 9.74 11.17
N PHE A 183 -9.99 9.89 10.15
CA PHE A 183 -8.58 9.51 10.14
C PHE A 183 -8.32 8.03 10.41
N SER A 184 -9.32 7.15 10.28
CA SER A 184 -9.06 5.70 10.26
C SER A 184 -8.39 5.30 8.96
N LEU A 185 -7.52 4.30 9.06
CA LEU A 185 -6.75 3.76 7.96
C LEU A 185 -7.53 2.68 7.20
N ALA A 186 -7.44 2.71 5.87
CA ALA A 186 -7.87 1.64 4.99
C ALA A 186 -6.78 1.27 3.96
N ILE A 187 -6.55 -0.03 3.76
CA ILE A 187 -5.60 -0.54 2.77
C ILE A 187 -6.28 -0.65 1.40
N THR A 188 -5.55 -0.28 0.35
CA THR A 188 -5.95 -0.30 -1.06
C THR A 188 -4.86 -0.93 -1.94
N GLY A 189 -5.04 -0.91 -3.25
CA GLY A 189 -3.95 -1.14 -4.21
C GLY A 189 -3.30 -2.53 -4.10
N PHE A 190 -4.13 -3.56 -3.98
CA PHE A 190 -3.74 -4.99 -3.87
C PHE A 190 -3.03 -5.56 -5.11
N LEU A 191 -2.34 -4.74 -5.89
CA LEU A 191 -1.53 -5.16 -7.03
C LEU A 191 -0.44 -6.15 -6.60
N ALA A 192 0.19 -5.90 -5.46
CA ALA A 192 1.21 -6.79 -4.91
C ALA A 192 0.60 -7.95 -4.08
N ALA A 193 -0.73 -8.06 -3.98
CA ALA A 193 -1.34 -9.14 -3.22
C ALA A 193 -1.09 -10.50 -3.88
N SER A 194 -0.83 -11.52 -3.06
CA SER A 194 -0.61 -12.89 -3.48
C SER A 194 -1.62 -13.81 -2.80
N ALA A 195 -2.07 -14.81 -3.54
CA ALA A 195 -2.92 -15.89 -3.06
C ALA A 195 -2.75 -17.08 -4.01
N PRO A 196 -2.94 -18.33 -3.57
CA PRO A 196 -2.80 -19.50 -4.43
C PRO A 196 -3.57 -19.38 -5.76
N GLN A 197 -4.80 -18.86 -5.71
CA GLN A 197 -5.65 -18.66 -6.89
C GLN A 197 -5.10 -17.59 -7.84
N ILE A 198 -4.57 -16.49 -7.27
CA ILE A 198 -3.98 -15.39 -8.04
C ILE A 198 -2.70 -15.87 -8.73
N GLU A 199 -1.85 -16.62 -8.02
CA GLU A 199 -0.60 -17.13 -8.60
C GLU A 199 -0.85 -18.25 -9.61
N ASP A 200 -1.84 -19.12 -9.39
CA ASP A 200 -2.25 -20.12 -10.37
C ASP A 200 -2.78 -19.47 -11.66
N GLU A 201 -3.61 -18.43 -11.57
CA GLU A 201 -4.08 -17.68 -12.73
C GLU A 201 -2.92 -16.96 -13.44
N SER A 202 -2.06 -16.26 -12.69
CA SER A 202 -0.87 -15.61 -13.22
C SER A 202 0.04 -16.58 -13.96
N ARG A 203 0.23 -17.79 -13.42
CA ARG A 203 1.04 -18.84 -14.03
C ARG A 203 0.42 -19.35 -15.33
N GLN A 204 -0.89 -19.61 -15.34
CA GLN A 204 -1.62 -20.05 -16.54
C GLN A 204 -1.57 -19.00 -17.65
N ASP A 205 -1.81 -17.74 -17.31
CA ASP A 205 -1.69 -16.61 -18.24
C ASP A 205 -0.26 -16.49 -18.80
N GLY A 206 0.75 -16.80 -17.99
CA GLY A 206 2.16 -16.74 -18.38
C GLY A 206 2.50 -17.80 -19.40
N ILE A 207 2.02 -19.02 -19.16
CA ILE A 207 2.14 -20.13 -20.11
C ILE A 207 1.42 -19.80 -21.42
N ALA A 208 0.20 -19.26 -21.35
CA ALA A 208 -0.58 -18.91 -22.54
C ALA A 208 0.11 -17.81 -23.38
N SER A 209 0.56 -16.73 -22.73
CA SER A 209 1.28 -15.63 -23.40
C SER A 209 2.60 -16.07 -24.01
N ALA A 210 3.39 -16.88 -23.29
CA ALA A 210 4.63 -17.44 -23.82
C ALA A 210 4.36 -18.34 -25.04
N ARG A 211 3.29 -19.13 -25.01
CA ARG A 211 2.88 -19.99 -26.12
C ARG A 211 2.49 -19.21 -27.36
N GLU A 212 1.75 -18.10 -27.19
CA GLU A 212 1.37 -17.20 -28.29
C GLU A 212 2.61 -16.56 -28.92
N ARG A 213 3.53 -16.03 -28.11
CA ARG A 213 4.78 -15.43 -28.60
C ARG A 213 5.67 -16.42 -29.34
N LEU A 214 5.73 -17.69 -28.92
CA LEU A 214 6.47 -18.73 -29.65
C LEU A 214 5.93 -18.98 -31.06
N GLN A 215 4.67 -18.65 -31.31
CA GLN A 215 4.02 -18.79 -32.61
C GLN A 215 4.13 -17.52 -33.45
N ASP A 216 4.62 -16.41 -32.88
CA ASP A 216 4.80 -15.13 -33.56
C ASP A 216 5.97 -15.20 -34.55
N PRO A 217 5.72 -15.10 -35.88
CA PRO A 217 6.78 -15.11 -36.89
C PRO A 217 7.75 -13.92 -36.77
N ALA A 218 7.35 -12.82 -36.12
CA ALA A 218 8.19 -11.65 -35.91
C ALA A 218 9.28 -11.87 -34.85
N HIS A 219 9.10 -12.85 -33.97
CA HIS A 219 10.00 -13.15 -32.85
C HIS A 219 10.47 -14.62 -32.90
N PRO A 220 11.37 -14.97 -33.83
CA PRO A 220 11.79 -16.36 -34.01
C PRO A 220 12.50 -16.90 -32.77
N ASN A 221 11.92 -17.93 -32.15
CA ASN A 221 12.47 -18.58 -30.98
C ASN A 221 13.19 -19.90 -31.36
N PRO A 222 14.35 -20.21 -30.75
CA PRO A 222 15.01 -21.51 -30.96
C PRO A 222 14.23 -22.71 -30.42
N MET A 223 13.29 -22.50 -29.49
CA MET A 223 12.48 -23.56 -28.89
C MET A 223 11.26 -23.89 -29.75
N SER A 224 11.06 -25.18 -30.02
CA SER A 224 9.82 -25.64 -30.68
C SER A 224 8.63 -25.66 -29.72
N LEU A 225 7.41 -25.51 -30.24
CA LEU A 225 6.19 -25.60 -29.44
C LEU A 225 6.05 -26.93 -28.69
N GLU A 226 6.51 -28.03 -29.31
CA GLU A 226 6.48 -29.35 -28.68
C GLU A 226 7.46 -29.46 -27.49
N GLU A 227 8.64 -28.86 -27.62
CA GLU A 227 9.61 -28.78 -26.52
C GLU A 227 9.10 -27.91 -25.38
N PHE A 228 8.49 -26.76 -25.70
CA PHE A 228 7.85 -25.88 -24.72
C PHE A 228 6.75 -26.61 -23.94
N ASP A 229 5.80 -27.23 -24.65
CA ASP A 229 4.68 -27.96 -24.04
C ASP A 229 5.18 -29.14 -23.18
N ARG A 230 6.29 -29.79 -23.55
CA ARG A 230 6.94 -30.84 -22.73
C ARG A 230 7.47 -30.25 -21.42
N ARG A 231 8.25 -29.17 -21.48
CA ARG A 231 8.85 -28.54 -20.30
C ARG A 231 7.79 -27.99 -19.35
N VAL A 232 6.74 -27.34 -19.87
CA VAL A 232 5.62 -26.87 -19.02
C VAL A 232 4.98 -28.04 -18.24
N ARG A 233 4.83 -29.22 -18.86
CA ARG A 233 4.31 -30.41 -18.17
C ARG A 233 5.27 -30.99 -17.14
N GLU A 234 6.57 -30.94 -17.39
CA GLU A 234 7.60 -31.51 -16.52
C GLU A 234 7.96 -30.59 -15.34
N GLU A 235 8.05 -29.29 -15.61
CA GLU A 235 8.56 -28.26 -14.69
C GLU A 235 7.42 -27.45 -14.04
N GLY A 236 6.22 -27.46 -14.63
CA GLY A 236 5.05 -26.76 -14.10
C GLY A 236 5.03 -25.23 -14.33
N TYR A 237 6.05 -24.68 -15.00
CA TYR A 237 6.17 -23.27 -15.38
C TYR A 237 6.59 -23.13 -16.85
N ALA A 238 6.35 -21.95 -17.42
CA ALA A 238 6.83 -21.62 -18.76
C ALA A 238 8.38 -21.55 -18.74
N PRO A 239 9.10 -22.40 -19.48
CA PRO A 239 10.56 -22.32 -19.57
C PRO A 239 10.95 -21.01 -20.28
N TRP A 240 11.15 -19.94 -19.51
CA TRP A 240 11.42 -18.60 -20.04
C TRP A 240 12.60 -18.62 -21.03
N PRO A 241 12.41 -18.25 -22.31
CA PRO A 241 13.47 -18.29 -23.29
C PRO A 241 13.86 -16.87 -23.75
N PHE A 242 14.21 -15.95 -22.85
CA PHE A 242 14.74 -14.62 -23.24
C PHE A 242 15.87 -14.15 -22.32
N SER A 243 16.74 -13.29 -22.85
CA SER A 243 18.03 -12.86 -22.32
C SER A 243 17.97 -12.29 -20.90
N GLU A 244 19.00 -12.58 -20.09
CA GLU A 244 19.35 -11.90 -18.84
C GLU A 244 19.15 -10.37 -18.97
N GLY A 245 17.99 -9.85 -18.58
CA GLY A 245 17.64 -8.43 -18.79
C GLY A 245 16.14 -8.12 -18.75
N GLU A 246 15.29 -9.04 -19.20
CA GLU A 246 13.83 -8.95 -19.03
C GLU A 246 13.39 -9.67 -17.75
N TRP A 247 13.83 -9.15 -16.60
CA TRP A 247 13.24 -9.54 -15.33
C TRP A 247 11.83 -8.99 -15.30
N ILE A 248 10.82 -9.84 -15.55
CA ILE A 248 9.48 -9.59 -15.06
C ILE A 248 9.64 -9.41 -13.56
N ILE A 249 9.39 -8.20 -13.05
CA ILE A 249 9.33 -8.00 -11.61
C ILE A 249 8.15 -8.84 -11.16
N ASP A 250 8.43 -10.02 -10.66
CA ASP A 250 7.47 -10.90 -10.01
C ASP A 250 7.18 -10.33 -8.61
N GLY A 251 6.72 -9.07 -8.59
CA GLY A 251 6.59 -8.25 -7.38
C GLY A 251 7.86 -8.08 -6.55
N SER A 252 9.03 -8.57 -6.98
CA SER A 252 10.28 -8.48 -6.20
C SER A 252 10.94 -7.11 -6.40
N VAL A 253 10.32 -6.06 -5.88
CA VAL A 253 11.00 -4.78 -5.70
C VAL A 253 11.75 -4.86 -4.37
N THR A 254 13.08 -4.92 -4.48
CA THR A 254 14.14 -4.88 -3.46
C THR A 254 14.38 -6.16 -2.63
N ASP A 255 15.64 -6.63 -2.72
CA ASP A 255 16.30 -7.80 -2.11
C ASP A 255 16.19 -7.95 -0.57
N THR A 256 15.30 -7.26 0.12
CA THR A 256 15.32 -7.24 1.59
C THR A 256 14.63 -8.43 2.26
N TYR A 257 13.75 -9.16 1.56
CA TYR A 257 13.09 -10.35 2.11
C TYR A 257 13.31 -11.59 1.23
N GLN A 258 14.28 -12.43 1.59
CA GLN A 258 14.56 -13.73 0.95
C GLN A 258 13.60 -14.82 1.46
N GLY A 259 12.30 -14.65 1.22
CA GLY A 259 11.30 -15.69 1.50
C GLY A 259 11.19 -16.65 0.32
N ASP A 260 11.38 -17.96 0.56
CA ASP A 260 11.27 -19.02 -0.46
C ASP A 260 9.80 -19.35 -0.86
N GLU A 261 8.80 -18.58 -0.40
CA GLU A 261 7.38 -18.90 -0.60
C GLU A 261 6.81 -18.17 -1.82
N GLU A 262 6.42 -18.95 -2.83
CA GLU A 262 5.85 -18.49 -4.11
C GLU A 262 4.52 -17.71 -3.95
N HIS A 263 3.86 -17.79 -2.79
CA HIS A 263 2.50 -17.27 -2.58
C HIS A 263 2.41 -16.19 -1.48
N GLY A 264 3.54 -15.57 -1.11
CA GLY A 264 3.63 -14.64 0.01
C GLY A 264 3.48 -15.34 1.36
N SER A 265 3.83 -14.64 2.45
CA SER A 265 3.77 -15.23 3.79
C SER A 265 3.32 -14.24 4.86
N VAL A 266 2.79 -14.78 5.96
CA VAL A 266 2.45 -13.98 7.15
C VAL A 266 3.66 -13.20 7.66
N LYS A 267 4.86 -13.79 7.60
CA LYS A 267 6.08 -13.16 8.10
C LYS A 267 6.51 -11.98 7.22
N GLU A 268 6.35 -12.11 5.91
CA GLU A 268 6.62 -11.04 4.94
C GLU A 268 5.67 -9.85 5.17
N ASP A 269 4.36 -10.10 5.30
CA ASP A 269 3.38 -9.03 5.58
C ASP A 269 3.68 -8.32 6.92
N LEU A 270 4.08 -9.08 7.95
CA LEU A 270 4.47 -8.50 9.23
C LEU A 270 5.79 -7.72 9.16
N TYR A 271 6.72 -8.12 8.28
CA TYR A 271 7.93 -7.36 8.00
C TYR A 271 7.58 -5.99 7.39
N TYR A 272 6.74 -5.96 6.36
CA TYR A 272 6.32 -4.73 5.71
C TYR A 272 5.46 -3.84 6.62
N TRP A 273 4.60 -4.43 7.44
CA TRP A 273 3.92 -3.72 8.53
C TRP A 273 4.94 -3.04 9.47
N ALA A 274 5.99 -3.75 9.88
CA ALA A 274 7.00 -3.20 10.77
C ALA A 274 7.76 -2.03 10.12
N LYS A 275 8.07 -2.12 8.82
CA LYS A 275 8.66 -1.01 8.05
C LYS A 275 7.75 0.21 7.99
N PHE A 276 6.47 0.02 7.68
CA PHE A 276 5.49 1.09 7.67
C PHE A 276 5.39 1.78 9.04
N VAL A 277 5.27 1.01 10.13
CA VAL A 277 5.21 1.58 11.48
C VAL A 277 6.53 2.27 11.86
N LYS A 278 7.69 1.70 11.49
CA LYS A 278 9.00 2.34 11.67
C LYS A 278 9.06 3.70 10.99
N TYR A 279 8.46 3.85 9.80
CA TYR A 279 8.43 5.11 9.06
C TYR A 279 7.52 6.14 9.75
N LEU A 280 6.37 5.71 10.27
CA LEU A 280 5.47 6.57 11.07
C LEU A 280 6.19 7.13 12.30
N VAL A 281 6.77 6.25 13.12
CA VAL A 281 7.32 6.64 14.43
C VAL A 281 8.68 7.33 14.37
N ASN A 282 9.33 7.33 13.21
CA ASN A 282 10.56 8.09 12.92
C ASN A 282 10.33 9.29 12.01
N ASN A 283 9.09 9.75 11.85
CA ASN A 283 8.75 10.98 11.12
C ASN A 283 9.13 11.00 9.63
N VAL A 284 9.29 9.85 9.00
CA VAL A 284 9.62 9.76 7.56
C VAL A 284 8.52 10.41 6.69
N PHE A 285 7.27 10.36 7.15
CA PHE A 285 6.15 11.04 6.48
C PHE A 285 6.00 12.52 6.85
N ALA A 286 6.66 12.97 7.92
CA ALA A 286 6.67 14.37 8.33
C ALA A 286 7.85 15.14 7.69
N ASP A 287 8.96 14.46 7.40
CA ASP A 287 10.17 15.05 6.81
C ASP A 287 10.39 14.55 5.37
N ALA A 288 10.37 15.46 4.40
CA ALA A 288 10.65 15.15 2.99
C ALA A 288 12.13 14.88 2.70
N SER A 289 13.02 15.26 3.62
CA SER A 289 14.47 15.06 3.52
C SER A 289 14.98 13.81 4.25
N ALA A 290 14.12 13.17 5.05
CA ALA A 290 14.47 11.91 5.72
C ALA A 290 14.68 10.81 4.68
N SER A 291 15.93 10.33 4.57
CA SER A 291 16.28 9.20 3.73
C SER A 291 15.94 7.87 4.43
N GLN A 292 15.59 6.84 3.66
CA GLN A 292 15.38 5.50 4.21
C GLN A 292 16.66 4.92 4.84
N ASP A 293 17.84 5.40 4.42
CA ASP A 293 19.15 4.92 4.84
C ASP A 293 19.63 5.51 6.19
N ASP A 294 19.01 6.59 6.68
CA ASP A 294 19.42 7.28 7.92
C ASP A 294 18.59 6.88 9.16
N MET A 295 17.69 5.90 9.04
CA MET A 295 16.84 5.52 10.17
C MET A 295 17.62 4.75 11.24
N SER A 296 17.52 5.21 12.49
CA SER A 296 18.01 4.45 13.64
C SER A 296 17.32 3.08 13.72
N ASP A 297 18.12 2.03 13.87
CA ASP A 297 17.63 0.69 14.21
C ASP A 297 17.18 0.60 15.67
N GLU A 298 17.65 1.51 16.52
CA GLU A 298 17.23 1.62 17.90
C GLU A 298 16.01 2.54 18.01
N ILE A 299 14.84 1.94 18.24
CA ILE A 299 13.57 2.62 18.49
C ILE A 299 13.16 2.30 19.94
N GLU A 300 12.66 3.30 20.65
CA GLU A 300 12.18 3.13 22.02
C GLU A 300 10.94 2.22 22.06
N ASP A 301 10.80 1.43 23.13
CA ASP A 301 9.63 0.53 23.28
C ASP A 301 8.30 1.29 23.34
N ALA A 302 8.31 2.52 23.84
CA ALA A 302 7.16 3.43 23.80
C ALA A 302 6.68 3.69 22.35
N ARG A 303 7.59 3.66 21.37
CA ARG A 303 7.34 3.75 19.92
C ARG A 303 7.35 2.39 19.23
N LEU A 304 7.02 1.32 19.97
CA LEU A 304 6.93 -0.07 19.47
C LEU A 304 8.27 -0.70 19.07
N GLY A 305 9.42 -0.16 19.49
CA GLY A 305 10.73 -0.60 18.99
C GLY A 305 11.02 -2.10 19.08
N THR A 306 10.87 -2.73 20.25
CA THR A 306 11.03 -4.19 20.37
C THR A 306 10.05 -4.98 19.51
N ILE A 307 8.82 -4.48 19.34
CA ILE A 307 7.79 -5.16 18.53
C ILE A 307 8.15 -5.08 17.06
N ILE A 308 8.53 -3.90 16.56
CA ILE A 308 9.01 -3.67 15.20
C ILE A 308 10.20 -4.59 14.91
N ALA A 309 11.22 -4.59 15.76
CA ALA A 309 12.41 -5.41 15.57
C ALA A 309 12.08 -6.91 15.52
N ASN A 310 11.16 -7.39 16.37
CA ASN A 310 10.75 -8.79 16.35
C ASN A 310 9.97 -9.17 15.08
N ALA A 311 9.14 -8.26 14.56
CA ALA A 311 8.41 -8.45 13.31
C ALA A 311 9.35 -8.46 12.11
N GLU A 312 10.31 -7.53 12.03
CA GLU A 312 11.35 -7.52 10.98
C GLU A 312 12.18 -8.81 10.98
N ASN A 313 12.42 -9.40 12.16
CA ASN A 313 13.15 -10.65 12.31
C ASN A 313 12.25 -11.91 12.18
N GLY A 314 10.98 -11.77 11.76
CA GLY A 314 10.08 -12.89 11.55
C GLY A 314 9.77 -13.73 12.80
N ARG A 315 9.83 -13.12 13.99
CA ARG A 315 9.66 -13.81 15.29
C ARG A 315 8.20 -14.02 15.70
N TYR A 316 7.27 -13.38 15.01
CA TYR A 316 5.85 -13.53 15.27
C TYR A 316 5.24 -14.59 14.35
N LYS A 317 4.27 -15.32 14.89
CA LYS A 317 3.54 -16.34 14.15
C LYS A 317 2.45 -15.74 13.26
N ASP A 318 1.71 -14.77 13.78
CA ASP A 318 0.53 -14.19 13.13
C ASP A 318 0.23 -12.77 13.59
N ALA A 319 -0.60 -12.06 12.82
CA ALA A 319 -0.99 -10.67 13.10
C ALA A 319 -1.72 -10.52 14.45
N ALA A 320 -2.43 -11.55 14.91
CA ALA A 320 -3.11 -11.53 16.20
C ALA A 320 -2.12 -11.50 17.37
N GLU A 321 -1.01 -12.23 17.26
CA GLU A 321 0.09 -12.19 18.22
C GLU A 321 0.68 -10.78 18.33
N VAL A 322 1.00 -10.15 17.19
CA VAL A 322 1.54 -8.78 17.15
C VAL A 322 0.55 -7.79 17.74
N MET A 323 -0.72 -7.88 17.35
CA MET A 323 -1.79 -7.00 17.83
C MET A 323 -1.90 -7.06 19.36
N LYS A 324 -1.84 -8.25 19.96
CA LYS A 324 -1.83 -8.41 21.43
C LYS A 324 -0.63 -7.70 22.09
N LYS A 325 0.55 -7.74 21.46
CA LYS A 325 1.75 -7.06 21.96
C LYS A 325 1.61 -5.54 21.85
N VAL A 326 1.11 -5.04 20.73
CA VAL A 326 0.84 -3.60 20.53
C VAL A 326 -0.19 -3.09 21.55
N LYS A 327 -1.28 -3.85 21.78
CA LYS A 327 -2.30 -3.51 22.81
C LYS A 327 -1.69 -3.44 24.22
N THR A 328 -0.74 -4.31 24.51
CA THR A 328 -0.01 -4.31 25.79
C THR A 328 0.90 -3.09 25.92
N ALA A 329 1.64 -2.75 24.86
CA ALA A 329 2.51 -1.57 24.81
C ALA A 329 1.69 -0.27 24.96
N ALA A 330 0.55 -0.17 24.27
CA ALA A 330 -0.38 0.95 24.40
C ALA A 330 -0.86 1.14 25.85
N SER A 331 -1.23 0.03 26.51
CA SER A 331 -1.66 0.04 27.91
C SER A 331 -0.56 0.58 28.85
N ASN A 332 0.70 0.22 28.60
CA ASN A 332 1.85 0.74 29.37
C ASN A 332 2.05 2.25 29.16
N MET A 333 1.72 2.75 27.97
CA MET A 333 1.72 4.18 27.63
C MET A 333 0.45 4.92 28.06
N ARG A 334 -0.47 4.24 28.75
CA ARG A 334 -1.79 4.77 29.15
C ARG A 334 -2.68 5.17 27.95
N ILE A 335 -2.41 4.62 26.78
CA ILE A 335 -3.24 4.75 25.58
C ILE A 335 -4.39 3.75 25.72
N LYS A 336 -5.62 4.26 25.71
CA LYS A 336 -6.83 3.43 25.89
C LYS A 336 -7.29 2.90 24.55
N ILE A 337 -7.32 1.57 24.41
CA ILE A 337 -7.85 0.90 23.22
C ILE A 337 -9.32 0.52 23.45
N VAL A 338 -10.14 0.71 22.42
CA VAL A 338 -11.55 0.33 22.39
C VAL A 338 -11.77 -0.68 21.25
N GLY A 339 -12.45 -1.78 21.55
CA GLY A 339 -12.60 -2.86 20.58
C GLY A 339 -11.26 -3.50 20.21
N ASP A 340 -11.07 -3.76 18.92
CA ASP A 340 -9.89 -4.48 18.44
C ASP A 340 -8.76 -3.61 17.91
N ASP A 341 -9.08 -2.46 17.31
CA ASP A 341 -8.10 -1.63 16.62
C ASP A 341 -8.31 -0.11 16.76
N GLU A 342 -9.24 0.31 17.62
CA GLU A 342 -9.51 1.74 17.87
C GLU A 342 -8.83 2.24 19.14
N VAL A 343 -8.46 3.52 19.13
CA VAL A 343 -7.87 4.22 20.29
C VAL A 343 -8.80 5.34 20.71
N ASP A 344 -9.16 5.36 22.00
CA ASP A 344 -10.04 6.35 22.60
C ASP A 344 -9.23 7.51 23.16
N ILE A 345 -9.50 8.70 22.61
CA ILE A 345 -8.89 9.98 23.01
C ILE A 345 -9.84 10.85 23.84
N GLY A 346 -11.03 10.35 24.20
CA GLY A 346 -12.06 11.08 24.93
C GLY A 346 -12.90 12.03 24.07
N GLY A 347 -12.83 11.90 22.74
CA GLY A 347 -13.55 12.70 21.74
C GLY A 347 -13.34 12.13 20.33
N GLU A 348 -13.81 12.84 19.31
CA GLU A 348 -13.63 12.43 17.91
C GLU A 348 -12.27 12.88 17.37
N TRP A 349 -11.69 12.11 16.44
CA TRP A 349 -10.37 12.44 15.87
C TRP A 349 -10.41 13.72 15.04
N GLU A 350 -11.57 13.99 14.43
CA GLU A 350 -11.90 15.18 13.65
C GLU A 350 -11.96 16.46 14.47
N ASP A 351 -12.16 16.37 15.78
CA ASP A 351 -12.10 17.52 16.68
C ASP A 351 -10.66 17.91 17.02
N VAL A 352 -9.72 16.97 16.86
CA VAL A 352 -8.30 17.16 17.20
C VAL A 352 -7.46 17.45 15.97
N PHE A 353 -7.75 16.80 14.86
CA PHE A 353 -6.97 16.89 13.63
C PHE A 353 -7.77 17.51 12.49
N GLU A 354 -7.05 18.19 11.59
CA GLU A 354 -7.58 18.64 10.31
C GLU A 354 -6.53 18.45 9.22
N VAL A 355 -7.00 18.32 7.98
CA VAL A 355 -6.15 18.40 6.79
C VAL A 355 -6.38 19.75 6.14
N CYS A 356 -5.35 20.58 6.15
CA CYS A 356 -5.33 21.88 5.48
C CYS A 356 -4.17 21.90 4.51
N GLU A 357 -4.42 22.25 3.25
CA GLU A 357 -3.38 22.36 2.22
C GLU A 357 -2.47 21.11 2.17
N ARG A 358 -3.06 19.91 2.23
CA ARG A 358 -2.30 18.64 2.19
C ARG A 358 -1.33 18.46 3.37
N GLN A 359 -1.66 19.03 4.52
CA GLN A 359 -0.96 18.82 5.78
C GLN A 359 -1.93 18.42 6.87
N LEU A 360 -1.63 17.29 7.54
CA LEU A 360 -2.33 16.87 8.75
C LEU A 360 -1.75 17.70 9.88
N ARG A 361 -2.60 18.45 10.57
CA ARG A 361 -2.18 19.27 11.70
C ARG A 361 -3.18 19.17 12.83
N PHE A 362 -2.71 19.51 14.02
CA PHE A 362 -3.60 19.74 15.15
C PHE A 362 -4.50 20.93 14.84
N ARG A 363 -5.81 20.78 15.06
CA ARG A 363 -6.69 21.94 15.13
C ARG A 363 -6.22 22.82 16.27
N GLN A 364 -6.06 24.11 16.01
CA GLN A 364 -5.80 25.05 17.08
C GLN A 364 -7.06 25.14 17.95
N GLU A 365 -6.92 24.99 19.26
CA GLU A 365 -7.99 25.33 20.20
C GLU A 365 -8.28 26.84 20.01
N GLU A 366 -9.45 27.18 19.47
CA GLU A 366 -9.94 28.58 19.37
C GLU A 366 -10.15 29.23 20.75
#